data_AF-A0A7W9HEN6-F1
#
_entry.id   AF-A0A7W9HEN6-F1
#
_cell.length_a   1.000
_cell.length_b   1.000
_cell.length_c   1.000
_cell.angle_alpha   90.00
_cell.angle_beta   90.00
_cell.angle_gamma   90.00
#
_symmetry.space_group_name_H-M   'P 1'
#
loop_
_entity.id
_entity.type
_entity.pdbx_description
1 polymer ?
#
loop_
_entity_poly.entity_id
_entity_poly.type
_entity_poly.pdbx_seq_one_letter_code
_entity_poly.pdbx_strand_id
1 'polypeptide(L)'
;MGVARAVLARRAIMDGDPASAAIDAVFSSEHYGDEMAKRLGAAHVLVDVDRGAFPVSGTAVRADPRGQWTHLARATQVGLCARIVVLGAESTGTTTLSRDLAAALDAPWVPEYGREHTELKLAAARAFDPDATVDSLVWTVGDFQDVARRQRELADAAVDGPVLVCDNDPWAATVWGHRYLGAPHPDIAPDAHRPALYLLTDHVGVPFEQDGWRDGEHLRAWMTAEFQAGLAARGVPWRLVTGPPEQRLRQALEACEEAVARHFRFNDPLGQDTVSLPSVTPHA
;
A
#
# COMPACT_ATOMS: atom_id res chain seq x y z
N MET A 1 -16.95 -21.57 -16.74
CA MET A 1 -16.47 -21.82 -18.12
C MET A 1 -15.68 -20.64 -18.69
N GLY A 2 -16.25 -19.43 -18.80
CA GLY A 2 -15.56 -18.28 -19.41
C GLY A 2 -14.24 -17.88 -18.74
N VAL A 3 -14.23 -17.75 -17.41
CA VAL A 3 -13.00 -17.41 -16.64
C VAL A 3 -11.95 -18.51 -16.75
N ALA A 4 -12.35 -19.77 -16.59
CA ALA A 4 -11.43 -20.91 -16.75
C ALA A 4 -10.80 -20.95 -18.15
N ARG A 5 -11.60 -20.81 -19.21
CA ARG A 5 -11.10 -20.73 -20.60
C ARG A 5 -10.18 -19.53 -20.82
N ALA A 6 -10.43 -18.39 -20.18
CA ALA A 6 -9.56 -17.22 -20.28
C ALA A 6 -8.21 -17.43 -19.57
N VAL A 7 -8.19 -18.06 -18.40
CA VAL A 7 -6.95 -18.42 -17.68
C VAL A 7 -6.14 -19.43 -18.48
N LEU A 8 -6.82 -20.44 -19.05
CA LEU A 8 -6.19 -21.44 -19.92
C LEU A 8 -5.65 -20.82 -21.21
N ALA A 9 -6.38 -19.92 -21.85
CA ALA A 9 -5.89 -19.19 -23.01
C ALA A 9 -4.63 -18.39 -22.67
N ARG A 10 -4.56 -17.77 -21.50
CA ARG A 10 -3.36 -17.06 -21.03
C ARG A 10 -2.17 -18.00 -20.80
N ARG A 11 -2.40 -19.18 -20.20
CA ARG A 11 -1.33 -20.17 -20.00
C ARG A 11 -0.87 -20.75 -21.34
N ALA A 12 -1.81 -21.05 -22.23
CA ALA A 12 -1.51 -21.59 -23.53
C ALA A 12 -0.82 -20.58 -24.46
N ILE A 13 -1.07 -19.27 -24.36
CA ILE A 13 -0.24 -18.25 -25.03
C ILE A 13 1.25 -18.40 -24.67
N MET A 14 1.56 -18.85 -23.45
CA MET A 14 2.95 -19.12 -23.03
C MET A 14 3.47 -20.49 -23.49
N ASP A 15 2.59 -21.45 -23.78
CA ASP A 15 2.94 -22.85 -24.08
C ASP A 15 2.60 -23.29 -25.54
N GLY A 16 1.99 -22.46 -26.39
CA GLY A 16 1.57 -22.79 -27.78
C GLY A 16 0.12 -22.43 -28.14
N ASP A 17 -0.63 -23.37 -28.77
CA ASP A 17 -2.02 -23.17 -29.22
C ASP A 17 -3.05 -23.43 -28.09
N PRO A 18 -3.80 -22.40 -27.64
CA PRO A 18 -4.87 -22.52 -26.65
C PRO A 18 -5.93 -23.57 -26.95
N ALA A 19 -6.21 -23.85 -28.22
CA ALA A 19 -7.20 -24.85 -28.60
C ALA A 19 -6.72 -26.29 -28.32
N SER A 20 -5.41 -26.49 -28.16
CA SER A 20 -4.78 -27.79 -27.92
C SER A 20 -4.33 -28.04 -26.47
N ALA A 21 -4.44 -27.03 -25.59
CA ALA A 21 -4.02 -27.16 -24.21
C ALA A 21 -4.94 -28.15 -23.47
N ALA A 22 -4.44 -29.37 -23.26
CA ALA A 22 -5.13 -30.41 -22.52
C ALA A 22 -5.13 -30.08 -21.02
N ILE A 23 -6.24 -30.41 -20.34
CA ILE A 23 -6.37 -30.27 -18.89
C ILE A 23 -6.49 -31.68 -18.34
N ASP A 24 -5.45 -32.14 -17.67
CA ASP A 24 -5.42 -33.49 -17.14
C ASP A 24 -6.17 -33.61 -15.81
N ALA A 25 -6.19 -32.53 -15.00
CA ALA A 25 -6.82 -32.52 -13.69
C ALA A 25 -7.40 -31.16 -13.27
N VAL A 26 -8.46 -31.21 -12.47
CA VAL A 26 -9.03 -30.11 -11.69
C VAL A 26 -8.83 -30.43 -10.22
N PHE A 27 -8.29 -29.50 -9.44
CA PHE A 27 -8.14 -29.64 -7.99
C PHE A 27 -9.12 -28.72 -7.28
N SER A 28 -9.89 -29.23 -6.34
CA SER A 28 -10.82 -28.44 -5.52
C SER A 28 -11.12 -29.17 -4.20
N SER A 29 -11.56 -28.43 -3.19
CA SER A 29 -12.11 -29.00 -1.95
C SER A 29 -13.62 -29.21 -2.03
N GLU A 30 -14.26 -28.76 -3.11
CA GLU A 30 -15.71 -28.75 -3.28
C GLU A 30 -16.19 -29.74 -4.33
N HIS A 31 -17.34 -30.37 -4.07
CA HIS A 31 -17.92 -31.37 -4.98
C HIS A 31 -18.34 -30.82 -6.36
N TYR A 32 -18.51 -29.50 -6.51
CA TYR A 32 -18.77 -28.93 -7.85
C TYR A 32 -17.59 -29.15 -8.82
N GLY A 33 -16.40 -29.46 -8.29
CA GLY A 33 -15.23 -29.80 -9.11
C GLY A 33 -15.46 -31.01 -10.02
N ASP A 34 -16.36 -31.95 -9.66
CA ASP A 34 -16.71 -33.10 -10.50
C ASP A 34 -17.32 -32.65 -11.84
N GLU A 35 -18.27 -31.71 -11.79
CA GLU A 35 -18.94 -31.19 -12.97
C GLU A 35 -18.00 -30.31 -13.81
N MET A 36 -17.09 -29.56 -13.15
CA MET A 36 -16.07 -28.81 -13.86
C MET A 36 -15.10 -29.73 -14.60
N ALA A 37 -14.58 -30.76 -13.93
CA ALA A 37 -13.64 -31.72 -14.50
C ALA A 37 -14.25 -32.47 -15.69
N LYS A 38 -15.50 -32.93 -15.55
CA LYS A 38 -16.26 -33.56 -16.63
C LYS A 38 -16.37 -32.67 -17.87
N ARG A 39 -16.68 -31.37 -17.70
CA ARG A 39 -16.79 -30.41 -18.81
C ARG A 39 -15.46 -30.10 -19.48
N LEU A 40 -14.35 -30.33 -18.78
CA LEU A 40 -12.99 -30.09 -19.25
C LEU A 40 -12.32 -31.37 -19.78
N GLY A 41 -12.97 -32.53 -19.66
CA GLY A 41 -12.35 -33.82 -20.01
C GLY A 41 -11.20 -34.22 -19.07
N ALA A 42 -11.21 -33.71 -17.84
CA ALA A 42 -10.14 -33.84 -16.85
C ALA A 42 -10.53 -34.78 -15.71
N ALA A 43 -9.54 -35.27 -14.95
CA ALA A 43 -9.78 -35.93 -13.66
C ALA A 43 -10.09 -34.88 -12.58
N HIS A 44 -11.03 -35.17 -11.67
CA HIS A 44 -11.19 -34.34 -10.47
C HIS A 44 -10.35 -34.93 -9.33
N VAL A 45 -9.54 -34.08 -8.69
CA VAL A 45 -8.77 -34.41 -7.50
C VAL A 45 -9.32 -33.58 -6.33
N LEU A 46 -10.02 -34.26 -5.42
CA LEU A 46 -10.47 -33.65 -4.17
C LEU A 46 -9.29 -33.43 -3.23
N VAL A 47 -9.17 -32.23 -2.68
CA VAL A 47 -8.08 -31.85 -1.77
C VAL A 47 -8.66 -31.27 -0.49
N ASP A 48 -8.27 -31.84 0.66
CA ASP A 48 -8.52 -31.30 2.00
C ASP A 48 -9.97 -30.79 2.21
N VAL A 49 -10.96 -31.66 1.95
CA VAL A 49 -12.39 -31.32 2.03
C VAL A 49 -12.77 -30.80 3.42
N ASP A 50 -12.20 -31.41 4.46
CA ASP A 50 -12.44 -31.04 5.86
C ASP A 50 -11.68 -29.77 6.29
N ARG A 51 -10.85 -29.20 5.41
CA ARG A 51 -9.97 -28.04 5.69
C ARG A 51 -9.07 -28.24 6.91
N GLY A 52 -8.58 -29.46 7.09
CA GLY A 52 -7.76 -29.84 8.22
C GLY A 52 -6.35 -29.25 8.17
N ALA A 53 -5.79 -29.07 6.97
CA ALA A 53 -4.46 -28.48 6.82
C ALA A 53 -4.48 -26.96 6.96
N PHE A 54 -5.51 -26.31 6.41
CA PHE A 54 -5.69 -24.86 6.46
C PHE A 54 -7.14 -24.51 6.83
N PRO A 55 -7.46 -24.38 8.14
CA PRO A 55 -8.82 -24.17 8.63
C PRO A 55 -9.28 -22.70 8.48
N VAL A 56 -9.19 -22.17 7.26
CA VAL A 56 -9.56 -20.79 6.91
C VAL A 56 -10.48 -20.78 5.69
N SER A 57 -11.26 -19.71 5.55
CA SER A 57 -12.05 -19.46 4.34
C SER A 57 -11.99 -17.98 3.96
N GLY A 58 -12.32 -17.67 2.71
CA GLY A 58 -12.44 -16.27 2.27
C GLY A 58 -13.49 -15.49 3.07
N THR A 59 -14.54 -16.16 3.56
CA THR A 59 -15.55 -15.53 4.43
C THR A 59 -14.98 -15.21 5.81
N ALA A 60 -14.25 -16.15 6.43
CA ALA A 60 -13.58 -15.91 7.71
C ALA A 60 -12.57 -14.77 7.61
N VAL A 61 -11.76 -14.74 6.54
CA VAL A 61 -10.81 -13.65 6.27
C VAL A 61 -11.52 -12.31 6.14
N ARG A 62 -12.63 -12.22 5.40
CA ARG A 62 -13.36 -10.94 5.25
C ARG A 62 -14.06 -10.49 6.53
N ALA A 63 -14.49 -11.44 7.36
CA ALA A 63 -15.13 -11.14 8.65
C ALA A 63 -14.12 -10.65 9.71
N ASP A 64 -12.91 -11.21 9.70
CA ASP A 64 -11.83 -10.82 10.62
C ASP A 64 -10.45 -10.90 9.94
N PRO A 65 -10.07 -9.91 9.12
CA PRO A 65 -8.78 -9.92 8.42
C PRO A 65 -7.59 -9.95 9.38
N ARG A 66 -7.74 -9.34 10.56
CA ARG A 66 -6.69 -9.23 11.57
C ARG A 66 -6.43 -10.59 12.21
N GLY A 67 -7.48 -11.28 12.67
CA GLY A 67 -7.35 -12.61 13.25
C GLY A 67 -6.94 -13.70 12.25
N GLN A 68 -7.18 -13.48 10.96
CA GLN A 68 -6.83 -14.42 9.89
C GLN A 68 -5.53 -14.07 9.15
N TRP A 69 -4.77 -13.06 9.61
CA TRP A 69 -3.66 -12.47 8.86
C TRP A 69 -2.56 -13.48 8.48
N THR A 70 -2.23 -14.39 9.39
CA THR A 70 -1.19 -15.42 9.20
C THR A 70 -1.55 -16.49 8.19
N HIS A 71 -2.84 -16.63 7.85
CA HIS A 71 -3.31 -17.55 6.81
C HIS A 71 -3.22 -16.96 5.40
N LEU A 72 -2.95 -15.66 5.27
CA LEU A 72 -2.87 -15.00 3.98
C LEU A 72 -1.51 -15.24 3.33
N ALA A 73 -1.53 -15.53 2.04
CA ALA A 73 -0.31 -15.52 1.24
C ALA A 73 0.35 -14.13 1.29
N ARG A 74 1.69 -14.09 1.23
CA ARG A 74 2.48 -12.85 1.34
C ARG A 74 1.99 -11.74 0.41
N ALA A 75 1.71 -12.07 -0.86
CA ALA A 75 1.19 -11.11 -1.83
C ALA A 75 -0.16 -10.50 -1.40
N THR A 76 -1.03 -11.30 -0.80
CA THR A 76 -2.32 -10.84 -0.26
C THR A 76 -2.12 -9.96 0.97
N GLN A 77 -1.17 -10.28 1.85
CA GLN A 77 -0.82 -9.42 2.99
C GLN A 77 -0.32 -8.05 2.50
N VAL A 78 0.62 -8.01 1.54
CA VAL A 78 1.11 -6.75 0.94
C VAL A 78 -0.04 -5.94 0.35
N GLY A 79 -0.95 -6.61 -0.37
CA GLY A 79 -2.09 -5.96 -1.03
C GLY A 79 -3.17 -5.46 -0.07
N LEU A 80 -3.42 -6.17 1.04
CA LEU A 80 -4.47 -5.81 2.01
C LEU A 80 -3.98 -4.94 3.17
N CYS A 81 -2.67 -4.79 3.38
CA CYS A 81 -2.13 -4.04 4.51
C CYS A 81 -2.63 -2.59 4.50
N ALA A 82 -3.20 -2.17 5.63
CA ALA A 82 -3.64 -0.80 5.87
C ALA A 82 -2.41 0.08 6.14
N ARG A 83 -1.93 0.75 5.09
CA ARG A 83 -0.81 1.68 5.19
C ARG A 83 -1.30 3.00 5.76
N ILE A 84 -0.66 3.47 6.82
CA ILE A 84 -0.84 4.80 7.41
C ILE A 84 0.40 5.61 7.08
N VAL A 85 0.25 6.64 6.24
CA VAL A 85 1.37 7.46 5.80
C VAL A 85 1.37 8.77 6.56
N VAL A 86 2.49 9.09 7.21
CA VAL A 86 2.71 10.40 7.83
C VAL A 86 3.54 11.24 6.88
N LEU A 87 3.05 12.45 6.60
CA LEU A 87 3.65 13.42 5.70
C LEU A 87 3.85 14.74 6.42
N GLY A 88 4.76 15.56 5.92
CA GLY A 88 4.98 16.89 6.41
C GLY A 88 6.03 17.62 5.62
N ALA A 89 6.04 18.94 5.76
CA ALA A 89 7.20 19.71 5.35
C ALA A 89 8.39 19.36 6.26
N GLU A 90 9.59 19.77 5.82
CA GLU A 90 10.80 19.61 6.60
C GLU A 90 10.67 20.15 8.03
N SER A 91 11.19 19.41 9.01
CA SER A 91 11.18 19.79 10.42
C SER A 91 9.77 20.10 10.99
N THR A 92 8.75 19.33 10.57
CA THR A 92 7.38 19.45 11.14
C THR A 92 7.01 18.31 12.10
N GLY A 93 7.97 17.45 12.46
CA GLY A 93 7.77 16.35 13.42
C GLY A 93 7.21 15.06 12.82
N THR A 94 7.29 14.88 11.50
CA THR A 94 6.79 13.71 10.74
C THR A 94 7.44 12.39 11.22
N THR A 95 8.76 12.35 11.33
CA THR A 95 9.50 11.17 11.82
C THR A 95 9.17 10.85 13.27
N THR A 96 9.05 11.85 14.14
CA THR A 96 8.66 11.64 15.55
C THR A 96 7.26 11.05 15.63
N LEU A 97 6.28 11.68 14.97
CA LEU A 97 4.90 11.21 15.00
C LEU A 97 4.75 9.81 14.41
N SER A 98 5.41 9.51 13.28
CA SER A 98 5.30 8.19 12.65
C SER A 98 5.90 7.08 13.52
N ARG A 99 7.02 7.33 14.20
CA ARG A 99 7.60 6.38 15.19
C ARG A 99 6.69 6.17 16.38
N ASP A 100 6.22 7.26 16.99
CA ASP A 100 5.35 7.20 18.18
C ASP A 100 4.03 6.48 17.85
N LEU A 101 3.48 6.73 16.65
CA LEU A 101 2.27 6.08 16.16
C LEU A 101 2.49 4.58 15.93
N ALA A 102 3.60 4.21 15.30
CA ALA A 102 3.94 2.80 15.08
C ALA A 102 4.09 2.04 16.40
N ALA A 103 4.79 2.63 17.37
CA ALA A 103 4.94 2.07 18.71
C ALA A 103 3.59 1.93 19.43
N ALA A 104 2.71 2.94 19.36
CA ALA A 104 1.40 2.90 19.98
C ALA A 104 0.44 1.87 19.34
N LEU A 105 0.63 1.58 18.05
CA LEU A 105 -0.16 0.58 17.30
C LEU A 105 0.44 -0.83 17.32
N ASP A 106 1.62 -1.02 17.90
CA ASP A 106 2.44 -2.24 17.77
C ASP A 106 2.56 -2.68 16.30
N ALA A 107 2.88 -1.71 15.43
CA ALA A 107 2.96 -1.88 13.99
C ALA A 107 4.39 -1.66 13.48
N PRO A 108 4.81 -2.31 12.37
CA PRO A 108 6.07 -2.00 11.73
C PRO A 108 6.12 -0.54 11.27
N TRP A 109 7.32 0.03 11.28
CA TRP A 109 7.60 1.40 10.87
C TRP A 109 8.62 1.42 9.73
N VAL A 110 8.36 2.25 8.72
CA VAL A 110 9.25 2.46 7.58
C VAL A 110 9.72 3.90 7.59
N PRO A 111 11.04 4.16 7.70
CA PRO A 111 11.58 5.52 7.64
C PRO A 111 11.45 6.13 6.24
N GLU A 112 11.59 7.45 6.17
CA GLU A 112 11.72 8.17 4.90
C GLU A 112 13.06 7.83 4.23
N TYR A 113 13.01 7.30 3.01
CA TYR A 113 14.21 6.99 2.23
C TYR A 113 14.89 8.22 1.62
N GLY A 114 14.19 9.35 1.46
CA GLY A 114 14.73 10.58 0.87
C GLY A 114 16.01 11.07 1.55
N ARG A 115 16.11 10.91 2.88
CA ARG A 115 17.34 11.22 3.63
C ARG A 115 18.51 10.31 3.26
N GLU A 116 18.28 8.99 3.23
CA GLU A 116 19.31 8.02 2.85
C GLU A 116 19.79 8.26 1.41
N HIS A 117 18.88 8.54 0.48
CA HIS A 117 19.24 8.90 -0.90
C HIS A 117 20.13 10.14 -0.97
N THR A 118 19.82 11.16 -0.18
CA THR A 118 20.61 12.41 -0.10
C THR A 118 22.03 12.13 0.41
N GLU A 119 22.17 11.30 1.44
CA GLU A 119 23.47 10.89 1.99
C GLU A 119 24.30 10.11 0.97
N LEU A 120 23.69 9.13 0.29
CA LEU A 120 24.33 8.34 -0.77
C LEU A 120 24.78 9.22 -1.93
N LYS A 121 23.94 10.18 -2.33
CA LYS A 121 24.24 11.12 -3.40
C LYS A 121 25.38 12.07 -3.02
N LEU A 122 25.41 12.57 -1.79
CA LEU A 122 26.52 13.38 -1.29
C LEU A 122 27.83 12.59 -1.28
N ALA A 123 27.80 11.34 -0.80
CA ALA A 123 28.97 10.47 -0.82
C ALA A 123 29.48 10.23 -2.24
N ALA A 124 28.58 10.02 -3.21
CA ALA A 124 28.93 9.89 -4.62
C ALA A 124 29.50 11.20 -5.20
N ALA A 125 28.92 12.35 -4.88
CA ALA A 125 29.44 13.65 -5.31
C ALA A 125 30.86 13.90 -4.78
N ARG A 126 31.10 13.58 -3.51
CA ARG A 126 32.43 13.70 -2.86
C ARG A 126 33.52 12.82 -3.45
N ALA A 127 33.15 11.77 -4.18
CA ALA A 127 34.11 10.96 -4.93
C ALA A 127 34.68 11.70 -6.16
N PHE A 128 33.96 12.70 -6.68
CA PHE A 128 34.39 13.54 -7.82
C PHE A 128 34.88 14.91 -7.36
N ASP A 129 34.26 15.49 -6.33
CA ASP A 129 34.61 16.77 -5.73
C ASP A 129 34.60 16.67 -4.20
N PRO A 130 35.77 16.53 -3.54
CA PRO A 130 35.85 16.38 -2.08
C PRO A 130 35.18 17.50 -1.27
N ASP A 131 35.04 18.69 -1.85
CA ASP A 131 34.44 19.85 -1.20
C ASP A 131 32.91 19.93 -1.40
N ALA A 132 32.31 18.95 -2.09
CA ALA A 132 30.87 18.90 -2.32
C ALA A 132 30.08 18.93 -0.99
N THR A 133 29.08 19.80 -0.97
CA THR A 133 28.10 20.00 0.10
C THR A 133 26.71 19.58 -0.37
N VAL A 134 25.76 19.47 0.56
CA VAL A 134 24.35 19.19 0.22
C VAL A 134 23.79 20.26 -0.73
N ASP A 135 24.10 21.53 -0.46
CA ASP A 135 23.66 22.67 -1.27
C ASP A 135 24.24 22.67 -2.68
N SER A 136 25.36 21.97 -2.90
CA SER A 136 25.99 21.83 -4.23
C SER A 136 25.37 20.72 -5.09
N LEU A 137 24.50 19.88 -4.51
CA LEU A 137 23.90 18.75 -5.22
C LEU A 137 22.89 19.23 -6.27
N VAL A 138 23.04 18.72 -7.50
CA VAL A 138 22.06 18.93 -8.56
C VAL A 138 21.04 17.80 -8.54
N TRP A 139 19.77 18.13 -8.34
CA TRP A 139 18.66 17.18 -8.34
C TRP A 139 18.09 16.93 -9.73
N THR A 140 17.68 15.70 -9.99
CA THR A 140 17.05 15.27 -11.24
C THR A 140 15.72 14.59 -10.96
N VAL A 141 14.85 14.48 -11.97
CA VAL A 141 13.63 13.67 -11.89
C VAL A 141 13.95 12.22 -11.51
N GLY A 142 15.05 11.67 -12.04
CA GLY A 142 15.49 10.30 -11.77
C GLY A 142 15.78 10.05 -10.29
N ASP A 143 16.32 11.03 -9.57
CA ASP A 143 16.55 10.89 -8.12
C ASP A 143 15.24 10.67 -7.37
N PHE A 144 14.20 11.44 -7.70
CA PHE A 144 12.91 11.30 -7.03
C PHE A 144 12.15 10.04 -7.47
N GLN A 145 12.36 9.56 -8.70
CA GLN A 145 11.87 8.26 -9.15
C GLN A 145 12.52 7.12 -8.37
N ASP A 146 13.83 7.20 -8.12
CA ASP A 146 14.55 6.23 -7.31
C ASP A 146 14.07 6.24 -5.86
N VAL A 147 13.86 7.44 -5.28
CA VAL A 147 13.26 7.58 -3.94
C VAL A 147 11.87 6.96 -3.88
N ALA A 148 11.00 7.28 -4.85
CA ALA A 148 9.64 6.76 -4.90
C ALA A 148 9.60 5.22 -5.03
N ARG A 149 10.46 4.66 -5.90
CA ARG A 149 10.59 3.21 -6.08
C ARG A 149 11.08 2.55 -4.79
N ARG A 150 12.14 3.09 -4.19
CA ARG A 150 12.75 2.48 -3.01
C ARG A 150 11.87 2.58 -1.77
N GLN A 151 11.18 3.71 -1.57
CA GLN A 151 10.19 3.88 -0.50
C GLN A 151 9.10 2.80 -0.58
N ARG A 152 8.62 2.49 -1.78
CA ARG A 152 7.64 1.41 -2.01
C ARG A 152 8.20 0.04 -1.65
N GLU A 153 9.39 -0.28 -2.15
CA GLU A 153 10.02 -1.59 -1.89
C GLU A 153 10.22 -1.83 -0.39
N LEU A 154 10.68 -0.81 0.33
CA LEU A 154 10.85 -0.86 1.78
C LEU A 154 9.50 -1.05 2.48
N ALA A 155 8.47 -0.32 2.06
CA ALA A 155 7.12 -0.47 2.61
C ALA A 155 6.55 -1.87 2.37
N ASP A 156 6.64 -2.38 1.14
CA ASP A 156 6.14 -3.71 0.80
C ASP A 156 6.89 -4.79 1.58
N ALA A 157 8.21 -4.69 1.69
CA ALA A 157 9.03 -5.63 2.44
C ALA A 157 8.70 -5.63 3.95
N ALA A 158 8.40 -4.46 4.53
CA ALA A 158 8.12 -4.29 5.96
C ALA A 158 6.72 -4.72 6.39
N VAL A 159 5.83 -5.11 5.47
CA VAL A 159 4.50 -5.62 5.82
C VAL A 159 4.65 -6.95 6.59
N ASP A 160 4.44 -6.88 7.90
CA ASP A 160 4.39 -8.03 8.81
C ASP A 160 3.06 -8.13 9.59
N GLY A 161 2.15 -7.20 9.34
CA GLY A 161 0.87 -7.11 10.04
C GLY A 161 -0.20 -6.38 9.22
N PRO A 162 -1.43 -6.33 9.74
CA PRO A 162 -2.56 -5.71 9.06
C PRO A 162 -2.41 -4.19 8.92
N VAL A 163 -1.54 -3.56 9.72
CA VAL A 163 -1.26 -2.13 9.70
C VAL A 163 0.24 -1.91 9.52
N LEU A 164 0.61 -0.91 8.72
CA LEU A 164 1.99 -0.47 8.51
C LEU A 164 2.04 1.05 8.61
N VAL A 165 2.99 1.60 9.36
CA VAL A 165 3.20 3.05 9.43
C VAL A 165 4.40 3.44 8.56
N CYS A 166 4.21 4.41 7.67
CA CYS A 166 5.27 4.91 6.79
C CYS A 166 5.53 6.38 7.07
N ASP A 167 6.79 6.73 7.33
CA ASP A 167 7.31 8.08 7.24
C ASP A 167 7.57 8.37 5.75
N ASN A 168 6.71 9.18 5.12
CA ASN A 168 6.69 9.42 3.68
C ASN A 168 6.18 8.22 2.81
N ASP A 169 5.81 8.50 1.56
CA ASP A 169 5.37 7.52 0.56
C ASP A 169 5.85 7.91 -0.85
N PRO A 170 5.69 7.02 -1.86
CA PRO A 170 6.09 7.35 -3.23
C PRO A 170 5.43 8.60 -3.79
N TRP A 171 4.20 8.94 -3.35
CA TRP A 171 3.54 10.15 -3.83
C TRP A 171 4.19 11.41 -3.26
N ALA A 172 4.57 11.42 -1.99
CA ALA A 172 5.19 12.60 -1.39
C ALA A 172 6.58 12.91 -2.01
N ALA A 173 7.26 11.93 -2.62
CA ALA A 173 8.42 12.19 -3.48
C ALA A 173 8.10 13.14 -4.66
N THR A 174 6.86 13.18 -5.16
CA THR A 174 6.44 14.13 -6.21
C THR A 174 6.40 15.57 -5.70
N VAL A 175 5.97 15.78 -4.44
CA VAL A 175 5.91 17.10 -3.80
C VAL A 175 7.33 17.57 -3.44
N TRP A 176 8.17 16.67 -2.96
CA TRP A 176 9.60 16.94 -2.77
C TRP A 176 10.31 17.25 -4.10
N GLY A 177 10.01 16.50 -5.16
CA GLY A 177 10.51 16.79 -6.50
C GLY A 177 10.10 18.18 -6.98
N HIS A 178 8.84 18.58 -6.77
CA HIS A 178 8.39 19.94 -7.08
C HIS A 178 9.22 21.00 -6.35
N ARG A 179 9.49 20.81 -5.05
CA ARG A 179 10.34 21.72 -4.27
C ARG A 179 11.72 21.90 -4.90
N TYR A 180 12.42 20.81 -5.20
CA TYR A 180 13.82 20.86 -5.62
C TYR A 180 14.02 21.14 -7.11
N LEU A 181 13.06 20.74 -7.96
CA LEU A 181 13.13 20.92 -9.42
C LEU A 181 12.43 22.21 -9.89
N GLY A 182 11.66 22.86 -9.01
CA GLY A 182 10.97 24.10 -9.29
C GLY A 182 9.72 23.97 -10.17
N ALA A 183 9.32 22.75 -10.54
CA ALA A 183 8.10 22.47 -11.29
C ALA A 183 7.51 21.09 -10.93
N PRO A 184 6.19 20.87 -11.08
CA PRO A 184 5.57 19.56 -10.85
C PRO A 184 6.02 18.53 -11.88
N HIS A 185 6.35 17.31 -11.41
CA HIS A 185 6.74 16.17 -12.24
C HIS A 185 5.89 14.93 -11.90
N PRO A 186 4.74 14.73 -12.58
CA PRO A 186 3.82 13.63 -12.27
C PRO A 186 4.39 12.24 -12.59
N ASP A 187 5.43 12.17 -13.41
CA ASP A 187 6.16 10.97 -13.80
C ASP A 187 7.13 10.44 -12.72
N ILE A 188 7.29 11.14 -11.60
CA ILE A 188 8.08 10.66 -10.45
C ILE A 188 7.48 9.39 -9.82
N ALA A 189 6.15 9.33 -9.70
CA ALA A 189 5.45 8.22 -9.05
C ALA A 189 4.08 7.94 -9.68
N PRO A 190 4.03 7.53 -10.97
CA PRO A 190 2.77 7.36 -11.70
C PRO A 190 1.84 6.33 -11.06
N ASP A 191 2.40 5.32 -10.40
CA ASP A 191 1.66 4.19 -9.81
C ASP A 191 1.57 4.26 -8.28
N ALA A 192 1.74 5.44 -7.67
CA ALA A 192 1.68 5.62 -6.22
C ALA A 192 0.43 4.95 -5.61
N HIS A 193 0.64 3.97 -4.71
CA HIS A 193 -0.48 3.30 -4.06
C HIS A 193 -1.27 4.28 -3.20
N ARG A 194 -2.58 4.02 -3.08
CA ARG A 194 -3.45 4.76 -2.17
C ARG A 194 -3.36 4.09 -0.80
N PRO A 195 -2.85 4.77 0.24
CA PRO A 195 -2.85 4.23 1.59
C PRO A 195 -4.27 4.24 2.17
N ALA A 196 -4.42 3.66 3.37
CA ALA A 196 -5.67 3.73 4.12
C ALA A 196 -5.89 5.14 4.68
N LEU A 197 -4.81 5.84 5.05
CA LEU A 197 -4.84 7.17 5.65
C LEU A 197 -3.55 7.94 5.37
N TYR A 198 -3.69 9.23 5.13
CA TYR A 198 -2.61 10.20 5.26
C TYR A 198 -2.76 11.06 6.52
N LEU A 199 -1.67 11.25 7.25
CA LEU A 199 -1.57 12.19 8.36
C LEU A 199 -0.61 13.30 7.96
N LEU A 200 -1.06 14.55 7.91
CA LEU A 200 -0.21 15.69 7.54
C LEU A 200 0.17 16.45 8.80
N THR A 201 1.47 16.50 9.14
CA THR A 201 1.97 17.32 10.24
C THR A 201 2.00 18.80 9.87
N ASP A 202 1.43 19.63 10.74
CA ASP A 202 1.45 21.09 10.56
C ASP A 202 2.79 21.70 10.97
N HIS A 203 3.19 22.76 10.27
CA HIS A 203 4.40 23.54 10.55
C HIS A 203 4.16 24.62 11.61
N VAL A 204 2.92 25.05 11.82
CA VAL A 204 2.59 26.10 12.79
C VAL A 204 2.88 25.63 14.22
N GLY A 205 3.60 26.45 14.99
CA GLY A 205 3.93 26.18 16.39
C GLY A 205 5.01 25.13 16.59
N VAL A 206 5.70 24.69 15.52
CA VAL A 206 6.84 23.76 15.60
C VAL A 206 8.13 24.52 15.28
N PRO A 207 9.11 24.56 16.21
CA PRO A 207 10.43 25.12 15.92
C PRO A 207 11.08 24.41 14.74
N PHE A 208 11.75 25.17 13.87
CA PHE A 208 12.62 24.57 12.86
C PHE A 208 13.90 24.12 13.56
N GLU A 209 14.19 22.82 13.49
CA GLU A 209 15.43 22.24 13.97
C GLU A 209 16.37 22.11 12.78
N GLN A 210 17.53 22.76 12.86
CA GLN A 210 18.59 22.69 11.85
C GLN A 210 19.61 21.61 12.27
N ASP A 211 19.73 20.53 11.50
CA ASP A 211 20.66 19.42 11.76
C ASP A 211 21.89 19.44 10.82
N GLY A 212 22.08 20.52 10.06
CA GLY A 212 23.15 20.68 9.07
C GLY A 212 22.79 20.24 7.66
N TRP A 213 21.59 19.66 7.46
CA TRP A 213 21.09 19.22 6.16
C TRP A 213 19.89 20.01 5.65
N ARG A 214 19.28 20.86 6.50
CA ARG A 214 17.95 21.41 6.24
C ARG A 214 18.03 22.85 5.77
N ASP A 215 17.33 23.22 4.71
CA ASP A 215 17.31 24.61 4.20
C ASP A 215 15.89 25.18 4.01
N GLY A 216 14.87 24.41 4.37
CA GLY A 216 13.49 24.65 3.96
C GLY A 216 12.60 25.43 4.92
N GLU A 217 13.13 26.11 5.95
CA GLU A 217 12.26 26.77 6.95
C GLU A 217 11.24 27.71 6.31
N HIS A 218 11.69 28.51 5.35
CA HIS A 218 10.87 29.46 4.59
C HIS A 218 9.88 28.80 3.62
N LEU A 219 10.11 27.54 3.27
CA LEU A 219 9.27 26.75 2.34
C LEU A 219 8.22 25.92 3.06
N ARG A 220 8.26 25.80 4.40
CA ARG A 220 7.33 24.93 5.16
C ARG A 220 5.87 25.26 4.88
N ALA A 221 5.51 26.54 4.88
CA ALA A 221 4.14 26.97 4.63
C ALA A 221 3.66 26.61 3.22
N TRP A 222 4.49 26.87 2.21
CA TRP A 222 4.20 26.51 0.83
C TRP A 222 4.08 24.99 0.67
N MET A 223 5.02 24.23 1.22
CA MET A 223 5.02 22.77 1.10
C MET A 223 3.84 22.12 1.84
N THR A 224 3.44 22.64 3.00
CA THR A 224 2.21 22.23 3.67
C THR A 224 0.98 22.49 2.78
N ALA A 225 0.92 23.63 2.09
CA ALA A 225 -0.18 23.93 1.17
C ALA A 225 -0.19 23.00 -0.05
N GLU A 226 0.96 22.67 -0.63
CA GLU A 226 1.09 21.69 -1.71
C GLU A 226 0.58 20.30 -1.28
N PHE A 227 0.97 19.84 -0.08
CA PHE A 227 0.45 18.59 0.47
C PHE A 227 -1.07 18.63 0.67
N GLN A 228 -1.63 19.70 1.24
CA GLN A 228 -3.08 19.82 1.43
C GLN A 228 -3.84 19.79 0.09
N ALA A 229 -3.37 20.54 -0.90
CA ALA A 229 -3.98 20.56 -2.24
C ALA A 229 -3.92 19.18 -2.90
N GLY A 230 -2.77 18.52 -2.83
CA GLY A 230 -2.57 17.18 -3.37
C GLY A 230 -3.42 16.12 -2.66
N LEU A 231 -3.49 16.15 -1.32
CA LEU A 231 -4.32 15.23 -0.54
C LEU A 231 -5.81 15.40 -0.84
N ALA A 232 -6.30 16.64 -0.96
CA ALA A 232 -7.68 16.95 -1.32
C ALA A 232 -8.07 16.38 -2.69
N ALA A 233 -7.15 16.36 -3.66
CA ALA A 233 -7.40 15.84 -5.00
C ALA A 233 -7.35 14.30 -5.11
N ARG A 234 -6.72 13.60 -4.15
CA ARG A 234 -6.47 12.15 -4.24
C ARG A 234 -7.67 11.28 -3.88
N GLY A 235 -8.63 11.80 -3.11
CA GLY A 235 -9.78 11.02 -2.63
C GLY A 235 -9.38 9.90 -1.67
N VAL A 236 -8.27 10.08 -0.95
CA VAL A 236 -7.82 9.22 0.15
C VAL A 236 -8.13 9.94 1.46
N PRO A 237 -8.62 9.25 2.51
CA PRO A 237 -8.81 9.87 3.82
C PRO A 237 -7.52 10.52 4.32
N TRP A 238 -7.61 11.73 4.86
CA TRP A 238 -6.47 12.39 5.46
C TRP A 238 -6.88 13.29 6.62
N ARG A 239 -5.93 13.57 7.53
CA ARG A 239 -6.12 14.48 8.66
C ARG A 239 -4.89 15.36 8.85
N LEU A 240 -5.10 16.67 8.96
CA LEU A 240 -4.08 17.60 9.45
C LEU A 240 -3.94 17.41 10.96
N VAL A 241 -2.72 17.20 11.45
CA VAL A 241 -2.44 17.07 12.89
C VAL A 241 -1.69 18.28 13.41
N THR A 242 -2.20 18.86 14.48
CA THR A 242 -1.75 20.14 15.03
C THR A 242 -1.53 20.07 16.55
N GLY A 243 -0.83 21.07 17.09
CA GLY A 243 -0.55 21.17 18.53
C GLY A 243 0.73 20.42 18.97
N PRO A 244 0.94 20.22 20.27
CA PRO A 244 2.11 19.52 20.82
C PRO A 244 2.12 18.02 20.49
N PRO A 245 3.27 17.33 20.63
CA PRO A 245 3.45 15.93 20.23
C PRO A 245 2.37 14.97 20.73
N GLU A 246 2.04 15.01 22.03
CA GLU A 246 1.00 14.14 22.61
C GLU A 246 -0.39 14.36 21.98
N GLN A 247 -0.73 15.61 21.67
CA GLN A 247 -2.01 15.94 21.05
C GLN A 247 -2.06 15.45 19.60
N ARG A 248 -0.95 15.57 18.86
CA ARG A 248 -0.82 15.04 17.50
C ARG A 248 -0.94 13.53 17.47
N LEU A 249 -0.31 12.83 18.42
CA LEU A 249 -0.41 11.39 18.54
C LEU A 249 -1.85 10.93 18.82
N ARG A 250 -2.57 11.61 19.72
CA ARG A 250 -4.00 11.31 19.95
C ARG A 250 -4.85 11.49 18.69
N GLN A 251 -4.69 12.63 17.99
CA GLN A 251 -5.42 12.88 16.73
C GLN A 251 -5.11 11.83 15.65
N ALA A 252 -3.85 11.39 15.59
CA ALA A 252 -3.39 10.35 14.68
C ALA A 252 -4.02 8.99 15.01
N LEU A 253 -4.01 8.58 16.28
CA LEU A 253 -4.61 7.32 16.73
C LEU A 253 -6.11 7.25 16.43
N GLU A 254 -6.85 8.33 16.72
CA GLU A 254 -8.29 8.43 16.40
C GLU A 254 -8.54 8.27 14.89
N ALA A 255 -7.77 8.97 14.06
CA ALA A 255 -7.91 8.87 12.61
C ALA A 255 -7.53 7.47 12.08
N CYS A 256 -6.51 6.83 12.67
CA CYS A 256 -6.10 5.48 12.34
C CYS A 256 -7.19 4.46 12.64
N GLU A 257 -7.84 4.56 13.80
CA GLU A 257 -8.93 3.66 14.18
C GLU A 257 -10.07 3.73 13.15
N GLU A 258 -10.53 4.94 12.83
CA GLU A 258 -11.57 5.19 11.81
C GLU A 258 -11.16 4.64 10.42
N ALA A 259 -9.94 4.95 9.98
CA ALA A 259 -9.45 4.58 8.66
C ALA A 259 -9.26 3.07 8.51
N VAL A 260 -8.70 2.40 9.52
CA VAL A 260 -8.47 0.96 9.47
C VAL A 260 -9.79 0.19 9.55
N ALA A 261 -10.76 0.65 10.35
CA ALA A 261 -12.10 0.06 10.38
C ALA A 261 -12.77 0.15 9.00
N ARG A 262 -12.61 1.28 8.30
CA ARG A 262 -13.13 1.45 6.93
C ARG A 262 -12.37 0.61 5.90
N HIS A 263 -11.05 0.53 6.02
CA HIS A 263 -10.17 -0.19 5.08
C HIS A 263 -10.49 -1.68 5.01
N PHE A 264 -10.81 -2.29 6.15
CA PHE A 264 -11.18 -3.71 6.24
C PHE A 264 -12.68 -3.99 6.07
N ARG A 265 -13.45 -3.03 5.55
CA ARG A 265 -14.85 -3.23 5.21
C ARG A 265 -14.98 -3.74 3.77
N PHE A 266 -15.34 -5.01 3.62
CA PHE A 266 -15.61 -5.62 2.32
C PHE A 266 -17.10 -5.58 1.99
N ASN A 267 -17.43 -5.49 0.70
CA ASN A 267 -18.79 -5.71 0.23
C ASN A 267 -19.16 -7.19 0.32
N ASP A 268 -20.46 -7.46 0.42
CA ASP A 268 -20.96 -8.83 0.38
C ASP A 268 -20.59 -9.52 -0.95
N PRO A 269 -20.36 -10.84 -0.93
CA PRO A 269 -20.10 -11.59 -2.14
C PRO A 269 -21.24 -11.44 -3.15
N LEU A 270 -20.90 -11.29 -4.42
CA LEU A 270 -21.89 -11.25 -5.51
C LEU A 270 -22.78 -12.50 -5.48
N GLY A 271 -24.10 -12.32 -5.45
CA GLY A 271 -25.09 -13.40 -5.56
C GLY A 271 -25.73 -13.88 -4.25
N GLN A 272 -25.57 -13.16 -3.14
CA GLN A 272 -26.33 -13.43 -1.90
C GLN A 272 -27.73 -12.80 -1.88
N ASP A 273 -28.07 -11.96 -2.85
CA ASP A 273 -29.47 -11.63 -3.13
C ASP A 273 -30.16 -12.92 -3.58
N THR A 274 -31.00 -13.48 -2.70
CA THR A 274 -31.79 -14.68 -2.92
C THR A 274 -32.70 -14.49 -4.15
N VAL A 275 -32.22 -14.90 -5.32
CA VAL A 275 -33.11 -15.23 -6.43
C VAL A 275 -33.92 -16.43 -5.97
N SER A 276 -35.13 -16.17 -5.50
CA SER A 276 -36.14 -17.22 -5.30
C SER A 276 -36.39 -17.85 -6.66
N LEU A 277 -35.77 -19.00 -6.90
CA LEU A 277 -36.04 -19.79 -8.08
C LEU A 277 -37.50 -20.27 -7.96
N PRO A 278 -38.38 -19.98 -8.95
CA PRO A 278 -39.75 -20.44 -8.90
C PRO A 278 -39.76 -21.97 -8.87
N SER A 279 -40.61 -22.53 -8.00
CA SER A 279 -40.81 -23.96 -7.86
C SER A 279 -41.24 -24.57 -9.19
N VAL A 280 -40.40 -25.45 -9.73
CA VAL A 280 -40.76 -26.28 -10.88
C VAL A 280 -41.77 -27.31 -10.39
N THR A 281 -43.02 -27.18 -10.81
CA THR A 281 -44.04 -28.22 -10.64
C THR A 281 -43.75 -29.35 -11.63
N PRO A 282 -43.78 -30.62 -11.22
CA PRO A 282 -43.63 -31.72 -12.15
C PRO A 282 -44.92 -31.85 -12.96
N HIS A 283 -44.85 -31.67 -14.27
CA HIS A 283 -45.91 -32.12 -15.16
C HIS A 283 -45.84 -33.64 -15.28
N ALA A 284 -46.98 -34.27 -14.93
CA ALA A 284 -47.27 -35.69 -15.10
C ALA A 284 -47.43 -36.07 -16.58
#